data_AF-A0A1E8F912-F1
#
_entry.id   AF-A0A1E8F912-F1
#
_cell.length_a   1.000
_cell.length_b   1.000
_cell.length_c   1.000
_cell.angle_alpha   90.00
_cell.angle_beta   90.00
_cell.angle_gamma   90.00
#
_symmetry.space_group_name_H-M   'P 1'
#
loop_
_entity.id
_entity.type
_entity.pdbx_description
1 polymer ?
#
loop_
_entity_poly.entity_id
_entity_poly.type
_entity_poly.pdbx_seq_one_letter_code
_entity_poly.pdbx_strand_id
1 'polypeptide(L)'
;MASATVKSQGVIAAITGALCFITGVVTMQWIAPDIYQFPEGRLRVIEQYGWLLHLWHFIVFPLVGLSVFFLNRALIVQTTRPFGKFATVCTIACCIALSHDIAIFIIETMSNEMFIKQQSANHAEQVELTMFIYTILNKLRVSTEWGIDVWLCLINLFMLLQGRFHPAVQVLGIATGVTGVLVLVNPAFHHWQMTYLAAMILWFVVVAVWLAKEKNDTLMPVQSADDQVCP
;
A
#
# COMPACT_ATOMS: atom_id res chain seq x y z
N MET A 1 9.28 -7.36 25.85
CA MET A 1 10.13 -7.38 24.63
C MET A 1 9.33 -7.53 23.33
N ALA A 2 8.39 -8.48 23.20
CA ALA A 2 7.62 -8.68 21.96
C ALA A 2 6.89 -7.43 21.42
N SER A 3 6.33 -6.58 22.30
CA SER A 3 5.63 -5.36 21.91
C SER A 3 6.53 -4.31 21.22
N ALA A 4 7.79 -4.16 21.66
CA ALA A 4 8.72 -3.18 21.09
C ALA A 4 9.15 -3.54 19.66
N THR A 5 9.39 -4.84 19.39
CA THR A 5 9.72 -5.34 18.06
C THR A 5 8.57 -5.13 17.08
N VAL A 6 7.33 -5.39 17.52
CA VAL A 6 6.12 -5.20 16.69
C VAL A 6 5.87 -3.73 16.37
N LYS A 7 6.10 -2.82 17.33
CA LYS A 7 6.04 -1.37 17.08
C LYS A 7 7.07 -0.94 16.04
N SER A 8 8.32 -1.41 16.16
CA SER A 8 9.38 -1.07 15.19
C SER A 8 9.05 -1.59 13.78
N GLN A 9 8.46 -2.79 13.68
CA GLN A 9 7.96 -3.33 12.42
C GLN A 9 6.87 -2.42 11.82
N GLY A 10 5.93 -1.92 12.64
CA GLY A 10 4.90 -0.98 12.19
C GLY A 10 5.47 0.33 11.66
N VAL A 11 6.47 0.92 12.34
CA VAL A 11 7.13 2.15 11.86
C VAL A 11 7.79 1.92 10.51
N ILE A 12 8.60 0.87 10.39
CA ILE A 12 9.31 0.53 9.15
C ILE A 12 8.29 0.28 8.03
N ALA A 13 7.25 -0.51 8.31
CA ALA A 13 6.21 -0.82 7.35
C ALA A 13 5.46 0.43 6.87
N ALA A 14 5.14 1.37 7.77
CA ALA A 14 4.47 2.60 7.39
C ALA A 14 5.36 3.51 6.51
N ILE A 15 6.66 3.63 6.84
CA ILE A 15 7.63 4.38 6.04
C ILE A 15 7.81 3.73 4.66
N THR A 16 8.00 2.41 4.63
CA THR A 16 8.13 1.65 3.38
C THR A 16 6.88 1.82 2.52
N GLY A 17 5.69 1.74 3.10
CA GLY A 17 4.42 2.00 2.40
C GLY A 17 4.39 3.39 1.76
N ALA A 18 4.72 4.44 2.51
CA ALA A 18 4.79 5.81 1.97
C ALA A 18 5.78 5.92 0.80
N LEU A 19 6.97 5.33 0.94
CA LEU A 19 8.00 5.34 -0.12
C LEU A 19 7.55 4.58 -1.37
N CYS A 20 6.82 3.47 -1.21
CA CYS A 20 6.27 2.73 -2.34
C CYS A 20 5.23 3.56 -3.10
N PHE A 21 4.33 4.26 -2.41
CA PHE A 21 3.37 5.17 -3.06
C PHE A 21 4.06 6.34 -3.75
N ILE A 22 5.07 6.96 -3.12
CA ILE A 22 5.87 8.02 -3.75
C ILE A 22 6.55 7.49 -5.02
N THR A 23 7.18 6.31 -4.95
CA THR A 23 7.83 5.68 -6.10
C THR A 23 6.81 5.37 -7.21
N GLY A 24 5.62 4.88 -6.84
CA GLY A 24 4.52 4.65 -7.77
C GLY A 24 4.10 5.91 -8.52
N VAL A 25 3.83 7.00 -7.78
CA VAL A 25 3.50 8.32 -8.36
C VAL A 25 4.61 8.80 -9.28
N VAL A 26 5.87 8.70 -8.82
CA VAL A 26 7.01 9.23 -9.56
C VAL A 26 7.20 8.52 -10.89
N THR A 27 7.17 7.19 -10.87
CA THR A 27 7.31 6.40 -12.08
C THR A 27 6.18 6.67 -13.06
N MET A 28 4.94 6.73 -12.58
CA MET A 28 3.75 6.89 -13.42
C MET A 28 3.62 8.28 -14.04
N GLN A 29 4.18 9.32 -13.42
CA GLN A 29 4.08 10.70 -13.93
C GLN A 29 5.29 11.13 -14.75
N TRP A 30 6.49 10.69 -14.38
CA TRP A 30 7.73 11.23 -14.96
C TRP A 30 8.60 10.21 -15.70
N ILE A 31 8.53 8.92 -15.37
CA ILE A 31 9.43 7.91 -15.95
C ILE A 31 8.73 7.16 -17.09
N ALA A 32 7.52 6.64 -16.85
CA ALA A 32 6.79 5.80 -17.77
C ALA A 32 5.30 6.19 -17.85
N PRO A 33 4.98 7.42 -18.29
CA PRO A 33 3.59 7.91 -18.35
C PRO A 33 2.72 7.11 -19.32
N ASP A 34 3.31 6.48 -20.32
CA ASP A 34 2.61 5.76 -21.39
C ASP A 34 2.21 4.32 -20.99
N ILE A 35 2.71 3.80 -19.86
CA ILE A 35 2.61 2.38 -19.48
C ILE A 35 1.17 1.88 -19.31
N TYR A 36 0.22 2.76 -18.95
CA TYR A 36 -1.19 2.42 -18.79
C TYR A 36 -2.14 3.27 -19.64
N GLN A 37 -1.62 4.09 -20.55
CA GLN A 37 -2.48 4.92 -21.41
C GLN A 37 -3.01 4.12 -22.61
N PHE A 38 -2.16 3.31 -23.24
CA PHE A 38 -2.55 2.48 -24.38
C PHE A 38 -1.59 1.28 -24.55
N PRO A 39 -2.04 0.16 -25.16
CA PRO A 39 -1.25 -1.08 -25.25
C PRO A 39 0.12 -0.92 -25.93
N GLU A 40 0.20 -0.11 -26.98
CA GLU A 40 1.45 0.16 -27.73
C GLU A 40 2.47 0.94 -26.88
N GLY A 41 1.99 1.82 -25.99
CA GLY A 41 2.81 2.57 -25.05
C GLY A 41 3.47 1.64 -24.03
N ARG A 42 2.72 0.66 -23.53
CA ARG A 42 3.24 -0.38 -22.63
C ARG A 42 4.36 -1.20 -23.27
N LEU A 43 4.19 -1.65 -24.51
CA LEU A 43 5.23 -2.38 -25.26
C LEU A 43 6.51 -1.55 -25.38
N ARG A 44 6.40 -0.28 -25.78
CA ARG A 44 7.54 0.64 -25.87
C ARG A 44 8.28 0.79 -24.55
N VAL A 45 7.54 0.93 -23.44
CA VAL A 45 8.14 1.04 -22.11
C VAL A 45 8.82 -0.28 -21.69
N ILE A 46 8.24 -1.44 -22.01
CA ILE A 46 8.87 -2.74 -21.75
C ILE A 46 10.19 -2.88 -22.52
N GLU A 47 10.20 -2.52 -23.80
CA GLU A 47 11.40 -2.56 -24.64
C GLU A 47 12.50 -1.62 -24.13
N GLN A 48 12.12 -0.43 -23.65
CA GLN A 48 13.07 0.60 -23.21
C GLN A 48 13.55 0.40 -21.76
N TYR A 49 12.70 -0.13 -20.87
CA TYR A 49 12.91 -0.14 -19.42
C TYR A 49 12.68 -1.51 -18.76
N GLY A 50 12.71 -2.62 -19.50
CA GLY A 50 12.30 -3.96 -19.01
C GLY A 50 12.74 -4.33 -17.58
N TRP A 51 14.03 -4.26 -17.26
CA TRP A 51 14.54 -4.53 -15.90
C TRP A 51 14.00 -3.55 -14.85
N LEU A 52 13.93 -2.27 -15.18
CA LEU A 52 13.41 -1.23 -14.30
C LEU A 52 11.92 -1.46 -14.01
N LEU A 53 11.16 -2.00 -14.97
CA LEU A 53 9.76 -2.37 -14.80
C LEU A 53 9.57 -3.50 -13.78
N HIS A 54 10.45 -4.51 -13.79
CA HIS A 54 10.41 -5.59 -12.80
C HIS A 54 10.67 -5.08 -11.40
N LEU A 55 11.69 -4.24 -11.24
CA LEU A 55 11.99 -3.60 -9.95
C LEU A 55 10.82 -2.72 -9.48
N TRP A 56 10.24 -1.95 -10.39
CA TRP A 56 9.10 -1.10 -10.08
C TRP A 56 7.88 -1.92 -9.63
N HIS A 57 7.50 -2.97 -10.37
CA HIS A 57 6.41 -3.87 -10.00
C HIS A 57 6.64 -4.55 -8.64
N PHE A 58 7.88 -4.92 -8.33
CA PHE A 58 8.25 -5.45 -7.01
C PHE A 58 8.08 -4.41 -5.88
N ILE A 59 8.36 -3.14 -6.15
CA ILE A 59 8.18 -2.06 -5.18
C ILE A 59 6.70 -1.73 -4.98
N VAL A 60 5.91 -1.60 -6.06
CA VAL A 60 4.53 -1.10 -5.95
C VAL A 60 3.51 -2.17 -5.58
N PHE A 61 3.78 -3.46 -5.81
CA PHE A 61 2.84 -4.53 -5.43
C PHE A 61 3.30 -5.31 -4.19
N PRO A 62 4.23 -6.28 -4.23
CA PRO A 62 4.50 -7.11 -3.05
C PRO A 62 4.99 -6.30 -1.84
N LEU A 63 5.83 -5.28 -2.07
CA LEU A 63 6.36 -4.47 -0.98
C LEU A 63 5.29 -3.58 -0.32
N VAL A 64 4.31 -3.07 -1.10
CA VAL A 64 3.13 -2.38 -0.56
C VAL A 64 2.27 -3.35 0.25
N GLY A 65 1.87 -4.49 -0.32
CA GLY A 65 1.04 -5.46 0.37
C GLY A 65 1.67 -5.96 1.67
N LEU A 66 2.98 -6.23 1.67
CA LEU A 66 3.72 -6.63 2.87
C LEU A 66 3.77 -5.50 3.91
N SER A 67 3.97 -4.26 3.45
CA SER A 67 3.95 -3.08 4.33
C SER A 67 2.59 -2.93 5.01
N VAL A 68 1.50 -3.05 4.26
CA VAL A 68 0.14 -3.02 4.79
C VAL A 68 -0.09 -4.15 5.80
N PHE A 69 0.39 -5.36 5.50
CA PHE A 69 0.29 -6.52 6.40
C PHE A 69 1.00 -6.33 7.73
N PHE A 70 2.27 -5.91 7.71
CA PHE A 70 3.02 -5.67 8.94
C PHE A 70 2.45 -4.48 9.72
N LEU A 71 1.98 -3.44 9.04
CA LEU A 71 1.34 -2.29 9.68
C LEU A 71 0.02 -2.68 10.34
N ASN A 72 -0.83 -3.46 9.66
CA ASN A 72 -2.09 -3.99 10.20
C ASN A 72 -1.84 -4.76 11.50
N ARG A 73 -0.86 -5.68 11.49
CA ARG A 73 -0.48 -6.43 12.69
C ARG A 73 0.00 -5.51 13.81
N ALA A 74 0.81 -4.51 13.50
CA ALA A 74 1.31 -3.57 14.50
C ALA A 74 0.19 -2.73 15.13
N LEU A 75 -0.77 -2.26 14.34
CA LEU A 75 -1.91 -1.48 14.82
C LEU A 75 -2.87 -2.31 15.68
N ILE A 76 -3.18 -3.55 15.27
CA ILE A 76 -4.06 -4.45 16.02
C ILE A 76 -3.45 -4.81 17.39
N VAL A 77 -2.16 -5.20 17.44
CA VAL A 77 -1.49 -5.63 18.68
C VAL A 77 -1.43 -4.52 19.72
N GLN A 78 -1.50 -3.25 19.30
CA GLN A 78 -1.46 -2.10 20.21
C GLN A 78 -2.82 -1.77 20.85
N THR A 79 -3.89 -2.45 20.45
CA THR A 79 -5.23 -2.21 21.01
C THR A 79 -5.46 -2.95 22.31
N THR A 80 -6.13 -2.28 23.25
CA THR A 80 -6.32 -2.76 24.63
C THR A 80 -7.68 -3.43 24.85
N ARG A 81 -8.68 -3.16 23.98
CA ARG A 81 -10.03 -3.74 24.13
C ARG A 81 -10.25 -4.92 23.17
N PRO A 82 -10.88 -6.01 23.64
CA PRO A 82 -11.05 -7.23 22.87
C PRO A 82 -12.18 -7.09 21.84
N PHE A 83 -11.92 -6.42 20.72
CA PHE A 83 -12.77 -6.50 19.53
C PHE A 83 -12.25 -7.58 18.57
N GLY A 84 -12.17 -8.81 19.07
CA GLY A 84 -11.54 -9.93 18.35
C GLY A 84 -12.06 -10.12 16.94
N LYS A 85 -13.40 -10.10 16.76
CA LYS A 85 -14.04 -10.29 15.45
C LYS A 85 -13.71 -9.16 14.46
N PHE A 86 -13.70 -7.90 14.90
CA PHE A 86 -13.44 -6.77 14.01
C PHE A 86 -11.96 -6.74 13.58
N ALA A 87 -11.05 -7.04 14.51
CA ALA A 87 -9.63 -7.20 14.21
C ALA A 87 -9.37 -8.34 13.20
N THR A 88 -10.12 -9.45 13.30
CA THR A 88 -10.09 -10.53 12.31
C THR A 88 -10.54 -10.04 10.94
N VAL A 89 -11.63 -9.26 10.85
CA VAL A 89 -12.10 -8.70 9.56
C VAL A 89 -11.06 -7.77 8.93
N CYS A 90 -10.43 -6.89 9.73
CA CYS A 90 -9.32 -6.04 9.25
C CYS A 90 -8.16 -6.89 8.70
N THR A 91 -7.80 -7.97 9.41
CA THR A 91 -6.73 -8.88 9.00
C THR A 91 -7.09 -9.65 7.73
N ILE A 92 -8.34 -10.09 7.57
CA ILE A 92 -8.81 -10.76 6.34
C ILE A 92 -8.73 -9.80 5.15
N ALA A 93 -9.25 -8.58 5.30
CA ALA A 93 -9.16 -7.56 4.24
C ALA A 93 -7.70 -7.29 3.84
N CYS A 94 -6.82 -7.19 4.83
CA CYS A 94 -5.39 -7.05 4.61
C CYS A 94 -4.75 -8.24 3.88
N CYS A 95 -5.12 -9.47 4.24
CA CYS A 95 -4.62 -10.68 3.57
C CYS A 95 -5.10 -10.74 2.12
N ILE A 96 -6.36 -10.38 1.85
CA ILE A 96 -6.91 -10.30 0.50
C ILE A 96 -6.13 -9.28 -0.34
N ALA A 97 -5.86 -8.08 0.22
CA ALA A 97 -5.05 -7.07 -0.43
C ALA A 97 -3.63 -7.57 -0.74
N LEU A 98 -2.96 -8.21 0.21
CA LEU A 98 -1.63 -8.79 0.00
C LEU A 98 -1.65 -9.90 -1.07
N SER A 99 -2.63 -10.80 -1.03
CA SER A 99 -2.76 -11.87 -2.03
C SER A 99 -2.99 -11.30 -3.43
N HIS A 100 -3.79 -10.24 -3.53
CA HIS A 100 -4.00 -9.51 -4.77
C HIS A 100 -2.70 -8.91 -5.30
N ASP A 101 -1.95 -8.18 -4.47
CA ASP A 101 -0.71 -7.53 -4.89
C ASP A 101 0.34 -8.55 -5.35
N ILE A 102 0.44 -9.68 -4.65
CA ILE A 102 1.31 -10.79 -5.08
C ILE A 102 0.86 -11.36 -6.43
N ALA A 103 -0.45 -11.57 -6.63
CA ALA A 103 -0.97 -12.08 -7.89
C ALA A 103 -0.69 -11.12 -9.05
N ILE A 104 -0.94 -9.82 -8.87
CA ILE A 104 -0.63 -8.80 -9.88
C ILE A 104 0.87 -8.77 -10.18
N PHE A 105 1.73 -8.79 -9.17
CA PHE A 105 3.18 -8.85 -9.37
C PHE A 105 3.62 -10.03 -10.24
N ILE A 106 3.08 -11.22 -9.95
CA ILE A 106 3.41 -12.44 -10.71
C ILE A 106 2.95 -12.29 -12.16
N ILE A 107 1.71 -11.86 -12.39
CA ILE A 107 1.15 -11.73 -13.74
C ILE A 107 1.91 -10.65 -14.53
N GLU A 108 2.14 -9.47 -13.93
CA GLU A 108 2.88 -8.37 -14.54
C GLU A 108 4.32 -8.79 -14.90
N THR A 109 5.02 -9.44 -13.96
CA THR A 109 6.40 -9.93 -14.18
C THR A 109 6.46 -11.02 -15.24
N MET A 110 5.59 -12.03 -15.16
CA MET A 110 5.56 -13.11 -16.16
C MET A 110 5.16 -12.60 -17.54
N SER A 111 4.21 -11.67 -17.62
CA SER A 111 3.81 -11.08 -18.90
C SER A 111 4.97 -10.33 -19.56
N ASN A 112 5.69 -9.49 -18.81
CA ASN A 112 6.86 -8.77 -19.31
C ASN A 112 7.96 -9.73 -19.79
N GLU A 113 8.25 -10.78 -19.02
CA GLU A 113 9.23 -11.81 -19.41
C GLU A 113 8.81 -12.55 -20.69
N MET A 114 7.52 -12.84 -20.86
CA MET A 114 7.01 -13.42 -22.11
C MET A 114 7.23 -12.48 -23.29
N PHE A 115 6.96 -11.18 -23.14
CA PHE A 115 7.17 -10.20 -24.22
C PHE A 115 8.65 -10.03 -24.59
N ILE A 116 9.54 -9.97 -23.59
CA ILE A 116 10.99 -9.87 -23.82
C ILE A 116 11.49 -11.11 -24.57
N LYS A 117 11.05 -12.32 -24.20
CA LYS A 117 11.48 -13.57 -24.84
C LYS A 117 10.89 -13.79 -26.22
N GLN A 118 9.72 -13.23 -26.51
CA GLN A 118 9.04 -13.39 -27.79
C GLN A 118 9.52 -12.42 -28.88
N GLN A 119 10.50 -11.54 -28.63
CA GLN A 119 10.98 -10.50 -29.58
C GLN A 119 11.26 -10.98 -31.03
N SER A 120 11.48 -12.27 -31.26
CA SER A 120 11.69 -12.89 -32.59
C SER A 120 10.42 -13.42 -33.29
N ALA A 121 9.23 -13.30 -32.68
CA ALA A 121 7.94 -13.68 -33.26
C ALA A 121 7.30 -12.55 -34.09
N ASN A 122 6.27 -12.88 -34.90
CA ASN A 122 5.56 -11.91 -35.73
C ASN A 122 4.93 -10.79 -34.87
N HIS A 123 5.22 -9.53 -35.20
CA HIS A 123 4.84 -8.36 -34.37
C HIS A 123 3.31 -8.25 -34.16
N ALA A 124 2.51 -8.62 -35.16
CA ALA A 124 1.05 -8.58 -35.06
C ALA A 124 0.51 -9.55 -33.98
N GLU A 125 1.12 -10.74 -33.88
CA GLU A 125 0.74 -11.77 -32.91
C GLU A 125 1.15 -11.39 -31.48
N GLN A 126 2.31 -10.74 -31.32
CA GLN A 126 2.74 -10.17 -30.04
C GLN A 126 1.79 -9.07 -29.55
N VAL A 127 1.37 -8.18 -30.44
CA VAL A 127 0.46 -7.08 -30.10
C VAL A 127 -0.91 -7.63 -29.67
N GLU A 128 -1.44 -8.63 -30.36
CA GLU A 128 -2.70 -9.28 -29.99
C GLU A 128 -2.62 -9.97 -28.62
N LEU A 129 -1.57 -10.75 -28.37
CA LEU A 129 -1.33 -11.38 -27.07
C LEU A 129 -1.18 -10.35 -25.95
N THR A 130 -0.50 -9.23 -26.24
CA THR A 130 -0.36 -8.10 -25.31
C THR A 130 -1.71 -7.50 -24.96
N MET A 131 -2.55 -7.24 -25.95
CA MET A 131 -3.89 -6.71 -25.74
C MET A 131 -4.76 -7.66 -24.90
N PHE A 132 -4.66 -8.97 -25.14
CA PHE A 132 -5.40 -9.97 -24.38
C PHE A 132 -4.98 -10.00 -22.90
N ILE A 133 -3.66 -10.12 -22.64
CA ILE A 133 -3.12 -10.11 -21.29
C ILE A 133 -3.45 -8.79 -20.57
N TYR A 134 -3.31 -7.66 -21.27
CA TYR A 134 -3.63 -6.36 -20.72
C TYR A 134 -5.11 -6.23 -20.36
N THR A 135 -6.01 -6.74 -21.21
CA THR A 135 -7.45 -6.74 -20.92
C THR A 135 -7.78 -7.56 -19.67
N ILE A 136 -7.13 -8.71 -19.49
CA ILE A 136 -7.30 -9.53 -18.28
C ILE A 136 -6.72 -8.80 -17.06
N LEU A 137 -5.51 -8.26 -17.16
CA LEU A 137 -4.87 -7.52 -16.09
C LEU A 137 -5.70 -6.33 -15.64
N ASN A 138 -6.23 -5.55 -16.59
CA ASN A 138 -7.03 -4.38 -16.28
C ASN A 138 -8.37 -4.77 -15.62
N LYS A 139 -8.99 -5.86 -16.07
CA LYS A 139 -10.19 -6.43 -15.41
C LYS A 139 -9.89 -6.92 -14.00
N LEU A 140 -8.76 -7.61 -13.80
CA LEU A 140 -8.34 -8.09 -12.49
C LEU A 140 -8.11 -6.90 -11.56
N ARG A 141 -7.34 -5.92 -12.03
CA ARG A 141 -7.01 -4.69 -11.31
C ARG A 141 -8.27 -3.94 -10.84
N VAL A 142 -9.19 -3.61 -11.76
CA VAL A 142 -10.46 -2.95 -11.41
C VAL A 142 -11.29 -3.75 -10.41
N SER A 143 -11.22 -5.09 -10.45
CA SER A 143 -12.03 -5.96 -9.60
C SER A 143 -11.50 -6.12 -8.18
N THR A 144 -10.22 -5.84 -7.90
CA THR A 144 -9.58 -6.20 -6.62
C THR A 144 -8.59 -5.17 -6.05
N GLU A 145 -8.25 -4.11 -6.80
CA GLU A 145 -7.31 -3.06 -6.35
C GLU A 145 -7.86 -2.22 -5.17
N TRP A 146 -9.17 -2.27 -4.92
CA TRP A 146 -9.82 -1.64 -3.76
C TRP A 146 -9.53 -2.32 -2.41
N GLY A 147 -8.81 -3.45 -2.39
CA GLY A 147 -8.52 -4.21 -1.16
C GLY A 147 -7.77 -3.38 -0.10
N ILE A 148 -6.79 -2.58 -0.52
CA ILE A 148 -6.03 -1.69 0.38
C ILE A 148 -6.94 -0.57 0.91
N ASP A 149 -7.80 -0.02 0.06
CA ASP A 149 -8.71 1.07 0.44
C ASP A 149 -9.77 0.63 1.44
N VAL A 150 -10.33 -0.57 1.24
CA VAL A 150 -11.25 -1.17 2.19
C VAL A 150 -10.55 -1.51 3.49
N TRP A 151 -9.33 -2.07 3.44
CA TRP A 151 -8.52 -2.27 4.63
C TRP A 151 -8.29 -0.95 5.38
N LEU A 152 -7.96 0.14 4.67
CA LEU A 152 -7.71 1.44 5.26
C LEU A 152 -8.96 1.98 5.98
N CYS A 153 -10.13 1.89 5.35
CA CYS A 153 -11.41 2.23 6.00
C CYS A 153 -11.63 1.41 7.27
N LEU A 154 -11.47 0.09 7.19
CA LEU A 154 -11.72 -0.82 8.30
C LEU A 154 -10.75 -0.56 9.46
N ILE A 155 -9.45 -0.48 9.20
CA ILE A 155 -8.47 -0.28 10.27
C ILE A 155 -8.66 1.08 10.94
N ASN A 156 -8.95 2.15 10.18
CA ASN A 156 -9.16 3.45 10.79
C ASN A 156 -10.47 3.51 11.59
N LEU A 157 -11.54 2.84 11.12
CA LEU A 157 -12.77 2.68 11.89
C LEU A 157 -12.52 1.89 13.19
N PHE A 158 -11.74 0.80 13.11
CA PHE A 158 -11.33 0.03 14.28
C PHE A 158 -10.61 0.89 15.32
N MET A 159 -9.61 1.67 14.88
CA MET A 159 -8.82 2.53 15.77
C MET A 159 -9.67 3.64 16.39
N LEU A 160 -10.61 4.21 15.62
CA LEU A 160 -11.57 5.20 16.12
C LEU A 160 -12.47 4.61 17.21
N LEU A 161 -13.01 3.41 17.01
CA LEU A 161 -13.85 2.71 18.00
C LEU A 161 -13.08 2.33 19.27
N GLN A 162 -11.77 2.10 19.14
CA GLN A 162 -10.87 1.83 20.26
C GLN A 162 -10.49 3.10 21.04
N GLY A 163 -10.85 4.30 20.53
CA GLY A 163 -10.44 5.57 21.13
C GLY A 163 -8.92 5.77 21.13
N ARG A 164 -8.22 5.11 20.19
CA ARG A 164 -6.77 5.23 20.03
C ARG A 164 -6.50 6.22 18.89
N PHE A 165 -5.39 6.94 19.00
CA PHE A 165 -4.97 7.99 18.07
C PHE A 165 -5.88 9.22 18.06
N HIS A 166 -5.39 10.30 17.45
CA HIS A 166 -6.19 11.49 17.23
C HIS A 166 -7.30 11.21 16.20
N PRO A 167 -8.58 11.53 16.49
CA PRO A 167 -9.70 11.16 15.63
C PRO A 167 -9.59 11.74 14.22
N ALA A 168 -8.97 12.91 14.06
CA ALA A 168 -8.74 13.50 12.73
C ALA A 168 -7.90 12.61 11.80
N VAL A 169 -6.91 11.88 12.33
CA VAL A 169 -6.08 10.96 11.52
C VAL A 169 -6.90 9.76 11.07
N GLN A 170 -7.80 9.28 11.92
CA GLN A 170 -8.68 8.16 11.61
C GLN A 170 -9.74 8.56 10.59
N VAL A 171 -10.35 9.74 10.76
CA VAL A 171 -11.30 10.30 9.79
C VAL A 171 -10.61 10.55 8.45
N LEU A 172 -9.37 11.06 8.44
CA LEU A 172 -8.57 11.18 7.23
C LEU A 172 -8.38 9.81 6.55
N GLY A 173 -7.97 8.78 7.29
CA GLY A 173 -7.78 7.44 6.72
C GLY A 173 -9.07 6.83 6.15
N ILE A 174 -10.21 7.00 6.83
CA ILE A 174 -11.52 6.58 6.30
C ILE A 174 -11.85 7.37 5.02
N ALA A 175 -11.70 8.69 5.02
CA ALA A 175 -11.97 9.52 3.84
C ALA A 175 -11.07 9.14 2.66
N THR A 176 -9.79 8.89 2.91
CA THR A 176 -8.84 8.42 1.90
C THR A 176 -9.26 7.08 1.31
N GLY A 177 -9.65 6.11 2.14
CA GLY A 177 -10.09 4.79 1.66
C GLY A 177 -11.39 4.88 0.86
N VAL A 178 -12.38 5.67 1.31
CA VAL A 178 -13.60 5.91 0.53
C VAL A 178 -13.27 6.57 -0.82
N THR A 179 -12.37 7.55 -0.82
CA THR A 179 -11.94 8.21 -2.07
C THR A 179 -11.24 7.22 -3.00
N GLY A 180 -10.38 6.33 -2.49
CA GLY A 180 -9.71 5.30 -3.29
C GLY A 180 -10.69 4.38 -4.00
N VAL A 181 -11.69 3.85 -3.25
CA VAL A 181 -12.76 3.04 -3.84
C VAL A 181 -13.53 3.81 -4.91
N LEU A 182 -13.87 5.09 -4.66
CA LEU A 182 -14.60 5.91 -5.63
C LEU A 182 -13.79 6.18 -6.90
N VAL A 183 -12.49 6.48 -6.76
CA VAL A 183 -11.57 6.70 -7.89
C VAL A 183 -11.44 5.43 -8.73
N LEU A 184 -11.43 4.24 -8.12
CA LEU A 184 -11.29 2.97 -8.84
C LEU A 184 -12.58 2.50 -9.53
N VAL A 185 -13.74 2.69 -8.88
CA VAL A 185 -15.02 2.15 -9.37
C VAL A 185 -15.73 3.09 -10.33
N ASN A 186 -15.56 4.42 -10.16
CA ASN A 186 -16.33 5.40 -10.91
C ASN A 186 -15.44 6.35 -11.72
N PRO A 187 -15.50 6.28 -13.07
CA PRO A 187 -14.74 7.16 -13.95
C PRO A 187 -14.89 8.65 -13.69
N ALA A 188 -16.06 9.08 -13.16
CA ALA A 188 -16.31 10.48 -12.83
C ALA A 188 -15.32 11.02 -11.77
N PHE A 189 -14.77 10.15 -10.92
CA PHE A 189 -13.86 10.52 -9.83
C PHE A 189 -12.38 10.37 -10.19
N HIS A 190 -12.01 9.96 -11.41
CA HIS A 190 -10.60 9.80 -11.82
C HIS A 190 -9.76 11.07 -11.61
N HIS A 191 -10.36 12.26 -11.72
CA HIS A 191 -9.67 13.53 -11.48
C HIS A 191 -9.19 13.72 -10.02
N TRP A 192 -9.71 12.94 -9.06
CA TRP A 192 -9.28 12.94 -7.66
C TRP A 192 -8.11 12.00 -7.39
N GLN A 193 -7.62 11.25 -8.38
CA GLN A 193 -6.57 10.25 -8.20
C GLN A 193 -5.32 10.81 -7.49
N MET A 194 -4.88 12.02 -7.87
CA MET A 194 -3.71 12.65 -7.24
C MET A 194 -3.98 13.06 -5.80
N THR A 195 -5.17 13.58 -5.52
CA THR A 195 -5.59 13.93 -4.16
C THR A 195 -5.64 12.70 -3.27
N TYR A 196 -6.18 11.59 -3.79
CA TYR A 196 -6.20 10.30 -3.13
C TYR A 196 -4.77 9.79 -2.81
N LEU A 197 -3.87 9.78 -3.80
CA LEU A 197 -2.50 9.31 -3.63
C LEU A 197 -1.72 10.17 -2.61
N ALA A 198 -1.89 11.50 -2.67
CA ALA A 198 -1.31 12.40 -1.69
C ALA A 198 -1.84 12.15 -0.27
N ALA A 199 -3.15 11.91 -0.13
CA ALA A 199 -3.77 11.58 1.14
C ALA A 199 -3.31 10.22 1.69
N MET A 200 -3.09 9.22 0.83
CA MET A 200 -2.49 7.93 1.19
C MET A 200 -1.09 8.11 1.76
N ILE A 201 -0.21 8.81 1.02
CA ILE A 201 1.17 9.08 1.46
C ILE A 201 1.16 9.84 2.80
N LEU A 202 0.34 10.88 2.91
CA LEU A 202 0.22 11.67 4.14
C LEU A 202 -0.21 10.79 5.32
N TRP A 203 -1.21 9.93 5.13
CA TRP A 203 -1.69 9.04 6.18
C TRP A 203 -0.60 8.09 6.67
N PHE A 204 0.13 7.44 5.76
CA PHE A 204 1.25 6.55 6.12
C PHE A 204 2.35 7.30 6.89
N VAL A 205 2.72 8.50 6.45
CA VAL A 205 3.72 9.34 7.13
C VAL A 205 3.26 9.73 8.54
N VAL A 206 2.02 10.17 8.69
CA VAL A 206 1.46 10.57 10.00
C VAL A 206 1.43 9.38 10.97
N VAL A 207 1.01 8.20 10.49
CA VAL A 207 0.99 6.96 11.30
C VAL A 207 2.41 6.54 11.67
N ALA A 208 3.37 6.64 10.76
CA ALA A 208 4.78 6.33 11.03
C ALA A 208 5.37 7.23 12.14
N VAL A 209 5.17 8.55 12.02
CA VAL A 209 5.65 9.52 13.01
C VAL A 209 5.03 9.25 14.37
N TRP A 210 3.74 8.92 14.41
CA TRP A 210 3.05 8.58 15.65
C TRP A 210 3.62 7.31 16.29
N LEU A 211 3.77 6.23 15.51
CA LEU A 211 4.30 4.96 16.00
C LEU A 211 5.73 5.13 16.52
N ALA A 212 6.52 6.00 15.89
CA ALA A 212 7.87 6.34 16.33
C ALA A 212 7.88 7.14 17.65
N LYS A 213 6.98 8.11 17.81
CA LYS A 213 6.83 8.87 19.07
C LYS A 213 6.41 7.97 20.23
N GLU A 214 5.36 7.17 20.04
CA GLU A 214 4.86 6.26 21.10
C GLU A 214 5.93 5.22 21.50
N LYS A 215 6.81 4.81 20.57
CA LYS A 215 7.98 3.96 20.87
C LYS A 215 8.98 4.66 21.79
N ASN A 216 9.32 5.93 21.50
CA ASN A 216 10.30 6.69 22.27
C ASN A 216 9.80 6.96 23.70
N ASP A 217 8.52 7.26 23.87
CA ASP A 217 7.90 7.47 25.19
C ASP A 217 7.91 6.19 26.05
N THR A 218 7.90 5.01 25.43
CA THR A 218 7.95 3.72 26.14
C THR A 218 9.38 3.36 26.58
N LEU A 219 10.42 3.94 25.95
CA LEU A 219 11.84 3.62 26.21
C LEU A 219 12.51 4.55 27.22
N MET A 220 11.89 5.69 27.54
CA MET A 220 12.33 6.56 28.62
C MET A 220 11.40 6.41 29.82
N PRO A 221 11.64 5.47 30.75
CA PRO A 221 11.01 5.55 32.05
C PRO A 221 11.52 6.83 32.72
N VAL A 222 10.59 7.61 33.27
CA VAL A 222 10.84 8.83 34.05
C VAL A 222 11.92 8.53 35.11
N GLN A 223 13.17 8.92 34.85
CA GLN A 223 14.17 9.16 35.88
C GLN A 223 13.91 10.56 36.43
N SER A 224 13.01 10.69 37.40
CA SER A 224 13.05 11.81 38.36
C SER A 224 11.96 11.64 39.41
N ALA A 225 12.37 11.32 40.63
CA ALA A 225 11.89 11.84 41.91
C ALA A 225 11.97 10.76 42.99
N ASP A 226 13.18 10.38 43.43
CA ASP A 226 13.35 9.78 44.76
C ASP A 226 14.77 9.88 45.34
N ASP A 227 15.61 10.81 44.83
CA ASP A 227 16.94 11.10 45.41
C ASP A 227 16.97 12.50 46.05
N GLN A 228 16.06 12.78 46.99
CA GLN A 228 16.25 13.84 48.00
C GLN A 228 15.60 13.45 49.33
N VAL A 229 16.18 12.47 50.01
CA VAL A 229 16.17 12.43 51.47
C VAL A 229 17.57 12.82 51.93
N CYS A 230 17.72 14.09 52.32
CA CYS A 230 18.94 14.61 52.94
C CYS A 230 19.20 13.93 54.30
N PRO A 231 20.48 13.82 54.71
CA PRO A 231 20.90 13.26 55.99
C PRO A 231 20.51 14.13 57.20
#